data_AF-A0A8T6BNY6-F1
#
_entry.id   AF-A0A8T6BNY6-F1
#
_cell.length_a   1.000
_cell.length_b   1.000
_cell.length_c   1.000
_cell.angle_alpha   90.00
_cell.angle_beta   90.00
_cell.angle_gamma   90.00
#
_symmetry.space_group_name_H-M   'P 1'
#
loop_
_entity.id
_entity.type
_entity.pdbx_description
1 polymer ?
#
loop_
_entity_poly.entity_id
_entity_poly.type
_entity_poly.pdbx_seq_one_letter_code
_entity_poly.pdbx_strand_id
1 'polypeptide(L)'
;MSGLPLISRRRLLTAMALSPLLWQMNTAHAAAIDPNRIVALEWLPVELLLALGIVPYGVADTINYRLWVSEPPLPDSVIDVGLRTEPNLELLTEMKPSFMVWSAGYGPSPEMLARIAPG
;
A
#
# COMPACT_ATOMS: atom_id res chain seq x y z
N MET A 1 -25.57 3.93 -40.40
CA MET A 1 -26.71 3.77 -39.46
C MET A 1 -26.45 2.51 -38.64
N SER A 2 -25.69 2.66 -37.56
CA SER A 2 -25.18 1.57 -36.74
C SER A 2 -26.31 1.04 -35.84
N GLY A 3 -26.70 -0.23 -36.02
CA GLY A 3 -27.75 -0.86 -35.23
C GLY A 3 -27.37 -0.89 -33.75
N LEU A 4 -28.22 -0.28 -32.91
CA LEU A 4 -28.12 -0.42 -31.46
C LEU A 4 -28.29 -1.91 -31.11
N PRO A 5 -27.46 -2.47 -30.22
CA PRO A 5 -27.57 -3.87 -29.84
C PRO A 5 -28.92 -4.10 -29.13
N LEU A 6 -29.81 -4.87 -29.76
CA LEU A 6 -31.10 -5.26 -29.19
C LEU A 6 -30.85 -6.09 -27.92
N ILE A 7 -31.12 -5.50 -26.75
CA ILE A 7 -31.05 -6.21 -25.47
C ILE A 7 -32.14 -7.28 -25.46
N SER A 8 -31.74 -8.55 -25.50
CA SER A 8 -32.68 -9.68 -25.39
C SER A 8 -33.37 -9.68 -24.03
N ARG A 9 -34.66 -10.08 -23.98
CA ARG A 9 -35.44 -10.26 -22.75
C ARG A 9 -34.69 -11.05 -21.67
N ARG A 10 -33.95 -12.09 -22.10
CA ARG A 10 -33.12 -12.90 -21.20
C ARG A 10 -32.01 -12.10 -20.54
N ARG A 11 -31.35 -11.20 -21.28
CA ARG A 11 -30.30 -10.31 -20.77
C ARG A 11 -30.84 -9.27 -19.81
N LEU A 12 -32.04 -8.75 -20.08
CA LEU A 12 -32.73 -7.83 -19.17
C LEU A 12 -33.07 -8.51 -17.85
N LEU A 13 -33.63 -9.73 -17.90
CA LEU A 13 -33.97 -10.49 -16.69
C LEU A 13 -32.73 -10.88 -15.88
N THR A 14 -31.62 -11.26 -16.52
CA THR A 14 -30.36 -11.51 -15.80
C THR A 14 -29.80 -10.25 -15.16
N ALA A 15 -29.88 -9.09 -15.83
CA ALA A 15 -29.44 -7.83 -15.24
C ALA A 15 -30.31 -7.42 -14.05
N MET A 16 -31.63 -7.61 -14.14
CA MET A 16 -32.57 -7.36 -13.04
C MET A 16 -32.35 -8.32 -11.86
N ALA A 17 -32.03 -9.59 -12.13
CA ALA A 17 -31.73 -10.57 -11.08
C ALA A 17 -30.38 -10.28 -10.37
N LEU A 18 -29.41 -9.69 -11.08
CA LEU A 18 -28.10 -9.33 -10.54
C LEU A 18 -28.04 -7.91 -9.94
N SER A 19 -29.07 -7.07 -10.14
CA SER A 19 -29.07 -5.69 -9.63
C SER A 19 -28.92 -5.56 -8.11
N PRO A 20 -29.43 -6.48 -7.26
CA PRO A 20 -29.22 -6.40 -5.81
C PRO A 20 -27.75 -6.67 -5.43
N LEU A 21 -27.06 -7.52 -6.19
CA LEU A 21 -25.62 -7.80 -5.99
C LEU A 21 -24.79 -6.57 -6.35
N LEU A 22 -25.14 -5.86 -7.42
CA LEU A 22 -24.48 -4.61 -7.80
C LEU A 22 -24.68 -3.51 -6.74
N TRP A 23 -25.87 -3.44 -6.13
CA TRP A 23 -26.14 -2.52 -5.02
C TRP A 23 -25.31 -2.88 -3.77
N GLN A 24 -25.17 -4.17 -3.46
CA GLN A 24 -24.34 -4.64 -2.34
C GLN A 24 -22.83 -4.43 -2.58
N MET A 25 -22.37 -4.47 -3.82
CA MET A 25 -20.97 -4.20 -4.18
C MET A 25 -20.58 -2.72 -4.13
N ASN A 26 -21.52 -1.80 -3.89
CA ASN A 26 -21.23 -0.36 -3.83
C ASN A 26 -20.33 0.02 -2.64
N THR A 27 -20.11 -0.89 -1.68
CA THR A 27 -19.17 -0.75 -0.57
C THR A 27 -17.82 -1.42 -0.81
N ALA A 28 -17.64 -2.14 -1.93
CA ALA A 28 -16.38 -2.76 -2.31
C ALA A 28 -15.45 -1.72 -2.95
N HIS A 29 -14.99 -0.77 -2.15
CA HIS A 29 -13.91 0.14 -2.53
C HIS A 29 -12.61 -0.42 -1.95
N ALA A 30 -11.52 -0.39 -2.73
CA ALA A 30 -10.20 -0.56 -2.14
C ALA A 30 -10.03 0.51 -1.05
N ALA A 31 -9.53 0.11 0.12
CA ALA A 31 -9.28 1.08 1.19
C ALA A 31 -8.41 2.21 0.64
N ALA A 32 -8.81 3.46 0.88
CA ALA A 32 -8.05 4.60 0.41
C ALA A 32 -6.65 4.58 1.03
N ILE A 33 -5.63 4.85 0.23
CA ILE A 33 -4.26 4.99 0.72
C ILE A 33 -4.21 6.27 1.55
N ASP A 34 -3.88 6.12 2.83
CA ASP A 34 -3.61 7.22 3.74
C ASP A 34 -2.12 7.58 3.66
N PRO A 35 -1.74 8.74 3.09
CA PRO A 35 -0.34 9.10 2.91
C PRO A 35 0.43 9.23 4.23
N ASN A 36 -0.26 9.39 5.37
CA ASN A 36 0.37 9.50 6.69
C ASN A 36 0.65 8.13 7.34
N ARG A 37 0.28 7.02 6.68
CA ARG A 37 0.45 5.64 7.19
C ARG A 37 1.26 4.76 6.23
N ILE A 38 2.14 5.36 5.43
CA ILE A 38 3.01 4.65 4.50
C ILE A 38 4.29 4.20 5.24
N VAL A 39 4.64 2.91 5.14
CA VAL A 39 5.89 2.38 5.68
C VAL A 39 6.88 2.09 4.57
N ALA A 40 8.14 2.50 4.74
CA ALA A 40 9.21 2.23 3.79
C ALA A 40 10.22 1.22 4.36
N LEU A 41 10.38 0.09 3.67
CA LEU A 41 11.23 -1.02 4.11
C LEU A 41 12.63 -0.99 3.49
N GLU A 42 12.94 0.03 2.69
CA GLU A 42 14.24 0.22 2.06
C GLU A 42 14.49 1.72 1.87
N TRP A 43 15.76 2.16 1.80
CA TRP A 43 16.11 3.58 1.80
C TRP A 43 15.84 4.28 0.46
N LEU A 44 15.92 3.58 -0.67
CA LEU A 44 15.56 4.16 -1.97
C LEU A 44 14.12 4.72 -1.96
N PRO A 45 13.07 3.96 -1.59
CA PRO A 45 11.73 4.52 -1.53
C PRO A 45 11.51 5.51 -0.38
N VAL A 46 12.34 5.52 0.68
CA VAL A 46 12.32 6.60 1.68
C VAL A 46 12.62 7.94 1.04
N GLU A 47 13.69 8.02 0.23
CA GLU A 47 14.07 9.25 -0.47
C GLU A 47 12.98 9.73 -1.42
N LEU A 48 12.32 8.80 -2.12
CA LEU A 48 11.21 9.13 -3.02
C LEU A 48 10.00 9.71 -2.27
N LEU A 49 9.65 9.15 -1.11
CA LEU A 49 8.56 9.68 -0.28
C LEU A 49 8.88 11.10 0.22
N LEU A 50 10.10 11.30 0.73
CA LEU A 50 10.54 12.61 1.23
C LEU A 50 10.59 13.65 0.10
N ALA A 51 11.04 13.27 -1.10
CA ALA A 51 11.01 14.13 -2.27
C ALA A 51 9.60 14.57 -2.68
N LEU A 52 8.58 13.74 -2.38
CA LEU A 52 7.17 14.07 -2.59
C LEU A 52 6.54 14.85 -1.42
N GLY A 53 7.32 15.19 -0.39
CA GLY A 53 6.82 15.86 0.81
C GLY A 53 6.04 14.95 1.75
N ILE A 54 6.18 13.63 1.60
CA ILE A 54 5.55 12.63 2.46
C ILE A 54 6.55 12.24 3.55
N VAL A 55 6.16 12.41 4.81
CA VAL A 55 6.91 11.86 5.94
C VAL A 55 6.48 10.40 6.13
N PRO A 56 7.38 9.42 5.99
CA PRO A 56 7.03 8.03 6.21
C PRO A 56 6.54 7.80 7.64
N TYR A 57 5.51 6.96 7.79
CA TYR A 57 5.00 6.56 9.09
C TYR A 57 6.01 5.69 9.85
N GLY A 58 6.67 4.79 9.12
CA GLY A 58 7.77 3.98 9.62
C GLY A 58 8.82 3.75 8.55
N VAL A 59 10.06 3.59 8.99
CA VAL A 59 11.23 3.35 8.13
C VAL A 59 12.05 2.21 8.70
N ALA A 60 12.48 1.29 7.84
CA ALA A 60 13.39 0.24 8.24
C ALA A 60 14.82 0.79 8.41
N ASP A 61 15.44 0.47 9.54
CA ASP A 61 16.83 0.73 9.86
C ASP A 61 17.18 2.23 9.87
N THR A 62 16.48 2.99 10.72
CA THR A 62 16.63 4.45 10.82
C THR A 62 17.99 4.85 11.37
N ILE A 63 18.57 4.01 12.23
CA ILE A 63 19.89 4.25 12.82
C ILE A 63 20.95 4.26 11.72
N ASN A 64 21.00 3.20 10.91
CA ASN A 64 21.97 3.14 9.81
C ASN A 64 21.59 4.10 8.68
N TYR A 65 20.32 4.41 8.46
CA TYR A 65 19.93 5.47 7.52
C TYR A 65 20.60 6.81 7.87
N ARG A 66 20.54 7.22 9.14
CA ARG A 66 21.18 8.46 9.62
C ARG A 66 22.71 8.45 9.48
N LEU A 67 23.33 7.27 9.46
CA LEU A 67 24.78 7.12 9.30
C LEU A 67 25.23 7.09 7.84
N TRP A 68 24.49 6.37 6.98
CA TRP A 68 24.91 6.09 5.60
C TRP A 68 24.28 7.01 4.56
N VAL A 69 22.99 7.34 4.74
CA VAL A 69 22.27 8.25 3.85
C VAL A 69 22.42 9.68 4.35
N SER A 70 22.20 9.89 5.66
CA SER A 70 22.27 11.19 6.36
C SER A 70 21.23 12.21 5.87
N GLU A 71 21.20 12.50 4.57
CA GLU A 71 20.28 13.42 3.91
C GLU A 71 19.45 12.66 2.86
N PRO A 72 18.12 12.83 2.80
CA PRO A 72 17.33 13.78 3.61
C PRO A 72 17.11 13.34 5.08
N PRO A 73 17.00 14.26 6.05
CA PRO A 73 16.86 13.89 7.46
C PRO A 73 15.48 13.30 7.74
N LEU A 74 15.45 12.20 8.51
CA LEU A 74 14.20 11.65 9.04
C LEU A 74 13.76 12.40 10.30
N PRO A 75 12.50 12.87 10.37
CA PRO A 75 11.93 13.39 11.61
C PRO A 75 11.96 12.35 12.74
N ASP A 76 12.01 12.80 14.00
CA ASP A 76 12.03 11.91 15.17
C ASP A 76 10.71 11.16 15.38
N SER A 77 9.63 11.58 14.71
CA SER A 77 8.34 10.90 14.74
C SER A 77 8.32 9.59 13.94
N VAL A 78 9.32 9.34 13.09
CA VAL A 78 9.38 8.14 12.25
C VAL A 78 9.67 6.91 13.11
N ILE A 79 8.79 5.90 13.02
CA ILE A 79 8.94 4.65 13.76
C ILE A 79 9.99 3.78 13.07
N ASP A 80 10.99 3.32 13.82
CA ASP A 80 11.92 2.30 13.33
C ASP A 80 11.23 0.93 13.30
N VAL A 81 11.12 0.33 12.12
CA VAL A 81 10.45 -0.97 11.94
C VAL A 81 11.42 -2.16 11.87
N GLY A 82 12.66 -1.99 12.33
CA GLY A 82 13.70 -3.02 12.33
C GLY A 82 14.55 -3.00 11.06
N LEU A 83 15.29 -4.07 10.81
CA LEU A 83 16.24 -4.13 9.69
C LEU A 83 15.52 -4.23 8.35
N ARG A 84 16.11 -3.68 7.30
CA ARG A 84 15.56 -3.77 5.93
C ARG A 84 15.48 -5.20 5.40
N THR A 85 16.36 -6.08 5.88
CA THR A 85 16.37 -7.51 5.54
C THR A 85 15.45 -8.35 6.41
N GLU A 86 15.23 -7.91 7.65
CA GLU A 86 14.47 -8.61 8.69
C GLU A 86 13.64 -7.58 9.48
N PRO A 87 12.59 -7.01 8.87
CA PRO A 87 11.74 -6.04 9.54
C PRO A 87 10.88 -6.74 10.59
N ASN A 88 10.46 -5.98 11.60
CA ASN A 88 9.61 -6.49 12.67
C ASN A 88 8.17 -6.67 12.18
N LEU A 89 7.85 -7.89 11.73
CA LEU A 89 6.54 -8.22 11.15
C LEU A 89 5.38 -8.09 12.16
N GLU A 90 5.64 -8.31 13.44
CA GLU A 90 4.65 -8.13 14.50
C GLU A 90 4.26 -6.65 14.61
N LEU A 91 5.27 -5.78 14.72
CA LEU A 91 5.08 -4.33 14.75
C LEU A 91 4.36 -3.82 13.49
N LEU A 92 4.77 -4.29 12.31
CA LEU A 92 4.10 -3.90 11.05
C LEU A 92 2.63 -4.32 11.04
N THR A 93 2.29 -5.48 11.61
CA THR A 93 0.91 -5.95 11.71
C THR A 93 0.08 -5.09 12.67
N GLU A 94 0.66 -4.70 13.81
CA GLU A 94 0.02 -3.81 14.78
C GLU A 94 -0.19 -2.39 14.22
N MET A 95 0.79 -1.88 13.47
CA MET A 95 0.78 -0.54 12.88
C MET A 95 -0.32 -0.34 11.82
N LYS A 96 -0.77 -1.42 11.17
CA LYS A 96 -1.74 -1.42 10.06
C LYS A 96 -1.41 -0.35 8.99
N PRO A 97 -0.26 -0.47 8.30
CA PRO A 97 0.12 0.46 7.23
C PRO A 97 -0.98 0.57 6.18
N SER A 98 -1.16 1.77 5.63
CA SER A 98 -2.05 1.97 4.48
C SER A 98 -1.41 1.46 3.19
N PHE A 99 -0.08 1.52 3.11
CA PHE A 99 0.73 1.07 2.00
C PHE A 99 2.17 0.81 2.48
N MET A 100 2.86 -0.13 1.87
CA MET A 100 4.28 -0.41 2.11
C MET A 100 5.05 -0.26 0.81
N VAL A 101 6.27 0.27 0.90
CA VAL A 101 7.16 0.42 -0.26
C VAL A 101 8.53 -0.20 0.04
N TRP A 102 9.10 -0.86 -0.95
CA TRP A 102 10.40 -1.53 -0.86
C TRP A 102 11.12 -1.53 -2.21
N SER A 103 12.40 -1.88 -2.21
CA SER A 103 13.20 -2.02 -3.42
C SER A 103 13.09 -3.43 -3.98
N ALA A 104 12.78 -3.55 -5.28
CA ALA A 104 12.63 -4.84 -5.94
C ALA A 104 13.91 -5.68 -5.86
N GLY A 105 13.79 -6.95 -5.48
CA GLY A 105 14.93 -7.86 -5.34
C GLY A 105 15.75 -7.70 -4.06
N TYR A 106 15.28 -6.88 -3.10
CA TYR A 106 15.95 -6.68 -1.82
C TYR A 106 14.98 -6.89 -0.64
N GLY A 107 15.49 -7.45 0.46
CA GLY A 107 14.72 -7.64 1.68
C GLY A 107 13.76 -8.84 1.63
N PRO A 108 12.67 -8.80 2.42
CA PRO A 108 11.73 -9.91 2.50
C PRO A 108 10.95 -10.16 1.21
N SER A 109 10.34 -11.35 1.09
CA SER A 109 9.58 -11.67 -0.12
C SER A 109 8.34 -10.75 -0.26
N PRO A 110 8.06 -10.23 -1.48
CA PRO A 110 6.86 -9.42 -1.73
C PRO A 110 5.56 -10.16 -1.36
N GLU A 111 5.54 -11.48 -1.57
CA GLU A 111 4.41 -12.35 -1.23
C GLU A 111 4.11 -12.42 0.28
N MET A 112 5.14 -12.28 1.11
CA MET A 112 4.98 -12.23 2.56
C MET A 112 4.51 -10.83 2.98
N LEU A 113 5.14 -9.78 2.45
CA LEU A 113 4.78 -8.39 2.75
C LEU A 113 3.33 -8.08 2.36
N ALA A 114 2.87 -8.58 1.22
CA ALA A 114 1.49 -8.43 0.74
C ALA A 114 0.43 -9.03 1.68
N ARG A 115 0.82 -9.88 2.65
CA ARG A 115 -0.10 -10.40 3.68
C ARG A 115 -0.34 -9.42 4.83
N ILE A 116 0.55 -8.43 4.99
CA ILE A 116 0.49 -7.43 6.06
C ILE A 116 -0.31 -6.21 5.59
N ALA A 117 0.08 -5.64 4.45
CA ALA A 117 -0.55 -4.46 3.88
C ALA A 117 -0.30 -4.39 2.35
N PRO A 118 -1.05 -3.56 1.61
CA PRO A 118 -0.81 -3.33 0.18
C PRO A 118 0.59 -2.75 -0.07
N GLY A 119 1.21 -3.06 -1.21
CA GLY A 119 2.51 -2.53 -1.61
C GLY A 119 2.94 -2.96 -3.01
#